data_AF-A0A7Y5VR51-F1
#
_entry.id   AF-A0A7Y5VR51-F1
#
_cell.length_a   1.000
_cell.length_b   1.000
_cell.length_c   1.000
_cell.angle_alpha   90.00
_cell.angle_beta   90.00
_cell.angle_gamma   90.00
#
_symmetry.space_group_name_H-M   'P 1'
#
loop_
_entity.id
_entity.type
_entity.pdbx_description
1 polymer ?
#
loop_
_entity_poly.entity_id
_entity_poly.type
_entity_poly.pdbx_seq_one_letter_code
_entity_poly.pdbx_strand_id
1 'polypeptide(L)'
;MSVRTPVVAGRFYADEEHVCRRDLRDCLPAQADALPKEAIPVGGIMPHAGWMCSGAVAGSVIAAIGARRRPTTVVIFGAVHVYMGPDAAVYARGAWGTPLGMIEIDEPLAARIIEESDGLIRDDRGAHSAEHSIEVEVPFVQHAWPEARLVPIMVQPDERATTIGKTVGRACRAVNADVVFLGSTDLTHYGPSYGFTPEGIGREGLEWARRVNDRRMIDLMLALRADEITHEAMQHHNACGAGAIAATMAACRELGATRADLLTHTTSFEVLFPRFHQPMDDAVGYAGVVFSKDGVTPD
;
A
#
# COMPACT_ATOMS: atom_id res chain seq x y z
N MET A 1 -26.08 -0.82 -9.08
CA MET A 1 -24.63 -0.61 -8.88
C MET A 1 -24.12 -1.66 -7.92
N SER A 2 -23.04 -2.39 -8.23
CA SER A 2 -22.46 -3.37 -7.31
C SER A 2 -21.60 -2.67 -6.26
N VAL A 3 -21.72 -3.07 -4.99
CA VAL A 3 -20.91 -2.52 -3.90
C VAL A 3 -20.15 -3.67 -3.23
N ARG A 4 -18.84 -3.55 -3.10
CA ARG A 4 -18.04 -4.45 -2.25
C ARG A 4 -18.20 -4.03 -0.80
N THR A 5 -18.80 -4.88 0.02
CA THR A 5 -18.92 -4.66 1.47
C THR A 5 -17.57 -4.87 2.17
N PRO A 6 -17.27 -4.12 3.25
CA PRO A 6 -16.04 -4.35 4.00
C PRO A 6 -16.08 -5.72 4.69
N VAL A 7 -14.95 -6.42 4.72
CA VAL A 7 -14.82 -7.76 5.30
C VAL A 7 -13.95 -7.80 6.56
N VAL A 8 -13.22 -6.72 6.86
CA VAL A 8 -12.37 -6.60 8.07
C VAL A 8 -12.71 -5.41 8.96
N ALA A 9 -13.75 -4.64 8.64
CA ALA A 9 -14.35 -3.70 9.59
C ALA A 9 -14.80 -4.43 10.88
N GLY A 10 -14.52 -3.83 12.03
CA GLY A 10 -14.68 -4.44 13.36
C GLY A 10 -13.51 -5.34 13.79
N ARG A 11 -12.50 -5.56 12.92
CA ARG A 11 -11.29 -6.35 13.22
C ARG A 11 -10.01 -5.55 13.02
N PHE A 12 -9.81 -5.02 11.81
CA PHE A 12 -8.60 -4.28 11.44
C PHE A 12 -8.76 -2.78 11.72
N TYR A 13 -9.99 -2.29 11.67
CA TYR A 13 -10.40 -0.93 12.00
C TYR A 13 -11.86 -0.96 12.49
N ALA A 14 -12.31 0.09 13.19
CA ALA A 14 -13.66 0.12 13.74
C ALA A 14 -14.75 0.12 12.66
N ASP A 15 -15.84 -0.61 12.87
CA ASP A 15 -17.02 -0.70 11.98
C ASP A 15 -18.01 0.45 12.19
N GLU A 16 -18.06 1.03 13.39
CA GLU A 16 -18.88 2.21 13.68
C GLU A 16 -18.23 3.49 13.15
N GLU A 17 -18.96 4.28 12.33
CA GLU A 17 -18.44 5.47 11.64
C GLU A 17 -17.67 6.42 12.58
N HIS A 18 -18.28 6.80 13.71
CA HIS A 18 -17.71 7.81 14.59
C HIS A 18 -16.42 7.33 15.28
N VAL A 19 -16.34 6.03 15.60
CA VAL A 19 -15.15 5.36 16.14
C VAL A 19 -14.07 5.28 15.07
N CYS A 20 -14.44 4.84 13.86
CA CYS A 20 -13.56 4.76 12.71
C CYS A 20 -12.91 6.11 12.39
N ARG A 21 -13.70 7.20 12.35
CA ARG A 21 -13.18 8.56 12.13
C ARG A 21 -12.21 9.01 13.23
N ARG A 22 -12.45 8.64 14.48
CA ARG A 22 -11.55 8.98 15.60
C ARG A 22 -10.25 8.21 15.46
N ASP A 23 -10.32 6.89 15.33
CA ASP A 23 -9.14 6.03 15.26
C ASP A 23 -8.28 6.37 14.02
N LEU A 24 -8.91 6.74 12.90
CA LEU A 24 -8.21 7.26 11.72
C LEU A 24 -7.45 8.55 12.03
N ARG A 25 -8.06 9.52 12.71
CA ARG A 25 -7.37 10.76 13.09
C ARG A 25 -6.18 10.49 14.01
N ASP A 26 -6.30 9.51 14.90
CA ASP A 26 -5.21 9.09 15.80
C ASP A 26 -4.05 8.42 15.04
N CYS A 27 -4.31 7.94 13.81
CA CYS A 27 -3.28 7.43 12.92
C CYS A 27 -2.57 8.54 12.10
N LEU A 28 -3.09 9.76 12.07
CA LEU A 28 -2.48 10.85 11.30
C LEU A 28 -1.39 11.55 12.13
N PRO A 29 -0.22 11.87 11.51
CA PRO A 29 0.82 12.60 12.22
C PRO A 29 0.39 14.05 12.49
N ALA A 30 0.94 14.64 13.56
CA ALA A 30 0.72 16.05 13.88
C ALA A 30 1.28 16.99 12.80
N GLN A 31 2.39 16.62 12.16
CA GLN A 31 3.00 17.35 11.05
C GLN A 31 2.87 16.52 9.77
N ALA A 32 2.10 17.02 8.82
CA ALA A 32 1.80 16.31 7.57
C ALA A 32 2.92 16.44 6.51
N ASP A 33 3.63 17.57 6.46
CA ASP A 33 4.67 17.78 5.46
C ASP A 33 6.03 17.28 5.95
N ALA A 34 6.35 16.03 5.59
CA ALA A 34 7.60 15.35 5.91
C ALA A 34 8.54 15.22 4.71
N LEU A 35 8.12 15.72 3.53
CA LEU A 35 8.89 15.59 2.30
C LEU A 35 9.80 16.82 2.08
N PRO A 36 10.92 16.68 1.36
CA PRO A 36 11.72 17.82 0.92
C PRO A 36 10.89 18.77 0.08
N LYS A 37 11.10 20.09 0.17
CA LYS A 37 10.23 21.12 -0.40
C LYS A 37 9.98 20.97 -1.90
N GLU A 38 10.97 20.49 -2.65
CA GLU A 38 10.95 20.36 -4.10
C GLU A 38 10.25 19.08 -4.57
N ALA A 39 9.97 18.13 -3.67
CA ALA A 39 9.39 16.84 -4.02
C ALA A 39 7.89 16.92 -4.33
N ILE A 40 7.46 16.48 -5.52
CA ILE A 40 6.05 16.31 -5.84
C ILE A 40 5.70 14.82 -5.72
N PRO A 41 4.93 14.41 -4.69
CA PRO A 41 4.60 13.00 -4.51
C PRO A 41 3.69 12.51 -5.63
N VAL A 42 3.98 11.32 -6.15
CA VAL A 42 3.17 10.61 -7.16
C VAL A 42 2.61 9.29 -6.64
N GLY A 43 3.13 8.79 -5.52
CA GLY A 43 2.66 7.57 -4.90
C GLY A 43 3.43 7.19 -3.64
N GLY A 44 3.10 6.05 -3.06
CA GLY A 44 3.78 5.54 -1.87
C GLY A 44 3.45 4.09 -1.54
N ILE A 45 4.21 3.52 -0.62
CA ILE A 45 3.98 2.20 -0.04
C ILE A 45 3.51 2.39 1.39
N MET A 46 2.45 1.68 1.78
CA MET A 46 1.89 1.68 3.12
C MET A 46 1.46 0.28 3.58
N PRO A 47 1.45 0.03 4.91
CA PRO A 47 1.04 -1.25 5.48
C PRO A 47 -0.47 -1.42 5.63
N HIS A 48 -0.90 -2.68 5.72
CA HIS A 48 -2.31 -3.08 5.79
C HIS A 48 -2.68 -3.99 6.98
N ALA A 49 -1.80 -4.12 7.98
CA ALA A 49 -2.22 -4.69 9.27
C ALA A 49 -3.34 -3.85 9.94
N GLY A 50 -3.90 -4.36 11.03
CA GLY A 50 -4.86 -3.60 11.83
C GLY A 50 -4.28 -2.25 12.30
N TRP A 51 -5.11 -1.20 12.30
CA TRP A 51 -4.68 0.19 12.53
C TRP A 51 -4.00 0.40 13.88
N MET A 52 -4.32 -0.44 14.88
CA MET A 52 -3.64 -0.44 16.17
C MET A 52 -2.12 -0.64 16.05
N CYS A 53 -1.68 -1.40 15.05
CA CYS A 53 -0.28 -1.74 14.79
C CYS A 53 0.34 -0.84 13.73
N SER A 54 -0.31 -0.73 12.56
CA SER A 54 0.30 -0.15 11.36
C SER A 54 -0.32 1.18 10.93
N GLY A 55 -1.43 1.58 11.54
CA GLY A 55 -2.24 2.73 11.12
C GLY A 55 -1.46 4.04 11.11
N ALA A 56 -0.58 4.27 12.10
CA ALA A 56 0.27 5.45 12.14
C ALA A 56 1.25 5.54 10.95
N VAL A 57 1.78 4.41 10.49
CA VAL A 57 2.67 4.35 9.32
C VAL A 57 1.87 4.64 8.06
N ALA A 58 0.71 4.01 7.90
CA ALA A 58 -0.23 4.27 6.82
C ALA A 58 -0.67 5.74 6.74
N GLY A 59 -1.07 6.31 7.88
CA GLY A 59 -1.45 7.71 8.01
C GLY A 59 -0.32 8.68 7.67
N SER A 60 0.94 8.32 7.97
CA SER A 60 2.10 9.16 7.61
C SER A 60 2.27 9.30 6.09
N VAL A 61 2.10 8.22 5.33
CA VAL A 61 2.18 8.22 3.86
C VAL A 61 1.06 9.07 3.27
N ILE A 62 -0.17 8.85 3.74
CA ILE A 62 -1.35 9.59 3.29
C ILE A 62 -1.23 11.07 3.61
N ALA A 63 -0.76 11.43 4.81
CA ALA A 63 -0.55 12.82 5.20
C ALA A 63 0.55 13.51 4.39
N ALA A 64 1.67 12.82 4.11
CA ALA A 64 2.76 13.36 3.30
C ALA A 64 2.33 13.66 1.85
N ILE A 65 1.57 12.75 1.24
CA ILE A 65 1.02 12.97 -0.11
C ILE A 65 -0.08 14.05 -0.06
N GLY A 66 -0.98 13.95 0.92
CA GLY A 66 -2.10 14.86 1.16
C GLY A 66 -1.68 16.25 1.63
N ALA A 67 -0.44 16.50 1.99
CA ALA A 67 0.05 17.86 2.21
C ALA A 67 0.20 18.63 0.90
N ARG A 68 0.38 17.94 -0.24
CA ARG A 68 0.81 18.53 -1.51
C ARG A 68 -0.09 18.22 -2.71
N ARG A 69 -0.90 17.17 -2.62
CA ARG A 69 -1.75 16.69 -3.72
C ARG A 69 -3.20 16.50 -3.26
N ARG A 70 -4.13 16.64 -4.21
CA ARG A 70 -5.56 16.33 -4.09
C ARG A 70 -5.99 15.57 -5.35
N PRO A 71 -5.56 14.30 -5.53
CA PRO A 71 -5.87 13.54 -6.73
C PRO A 71 -7.37 13.32 -6.89
N THR A 72 -7.84 13.24 -8.13
CA THR A 72 -9.23 12.82 -8.43
C THR A 72 -9.36 11.30 -8.43
N THR A 73 -8.25 10.57 -8.58
CA THR A 73 -8.25 9.10 -8.60
C THR A 73 -7.08 8.54 -7.80
N VAL A 74 -7.33 7.50 -7.01
CA VAL A 74 -6.30 6.73 -6.33
C VAL A 74 -6.31 5.31 -6.87
N VAL A 75 -5.16 4.87 -7.37
CA VAL A 75 -4.93 3.47 -7.73
C VAL A 75 -4.25 2.81 -6.55
N ILE A 76 -4.84 1.74 -6.02
CA ILE A 76 -4.21 0.96 -4.95
C ILE A 76 -3.85 -0.43 -5.49
N PHE A 77 -2.56 -0.74 -5.45
CA PHE A 77 -2.06 -2.07 -5.71
C PHE A 77 -2.08 -2.89 -4.43
N GLY A 78 -2.83 -3.99 -4.42
CA GLY A 78 -3.02 -4.87 -3.27
C GLY A 78 -2.15 -6.11 -3.31
N ALA A 79 -1.73 -6.55 -2.13
CA ALA A 79 -1.23 -7.90 -1.92
C ALA A 79 -2.33 -8.94 -2.18
N VAL A 80 -1.92 -10.18 -2.45
CA VAL A 80 -2.81 -11.30 -2.74
C VAL A 80 -2.64 -12.39 -1.70
N HIS A 81 -3.58 -12.48 -0.75
CA HIS A 81 -3.56 -13.47 0.34
C HIS A 81 -4.55 -14.62 0.10
N VAL A 82 -5.71 -14.31 -0.49
CA VAL A 82 -6.80 -15.30 -0.65
C VAL A 82 -6.94 -15.80 -2.09
N TYR A 83 -6.85 -14.90 -3.06
CA TYR A 83 -7.06 -15.22 -4.47
C TYR A 83 -5.84 -15.93 -5.08
N MET A 84 -6.01 -17.10 -5.68
CA MET A 84 -4.91 -17.85 -6.28
C MET A 84 -4.95 -17.87 -7.81
N GLY A 85 -5.69 -16.95 -8.44
CA GLY A 85 -5.73 -16.86 -9.89
C GLY A 85 -4.43 -16.28 -10.46
N PRO A 86 -4.07 -16.64 -11.70
CA PRO A 86 -2.75 -16.34 -12.23
C PRO A 86 -2.58 -14.87 -12.59
N ASP A 87 -3.62 -14.07 -12.76
CA ASP A 87 -3.49 -12.73 -13.34
C ASP A 87 -3.76 -11.63 -12.31
N ALA A 88 -3.31 -10.40 -12.63
CA ALA A 88 -3.71 -9.25 -11.85
C ALA A 88 -5.22 -9.01 -12.01
N ALA A 89 -5.86 -8.67 -10.91
CA ALA A 89 -7.31 -8.55 -10.85
C ALA A 89 -7.71 -7.13 -10.45
N VAL A 90 -8.47 -6.44 -11.30
CA VAL A 90 -9.06 -5.13 -11.01
C VAL A 90 -10.54 -5.28 -10.64
N TYR A 91 -11.03 -4.50 -9.69
CA TYR A 91 -12.47 -4.32 -9.47
C TYR A 91 -12.95 -3.14 -10.33
N ALA A 92 -13.38 -3.39 -11.57
CA ALA A 92 -13.44 -2.33 -12.58
C ALA A 92 -14.71 -1.44 -12.54
N ARG A 93 -15.73 -1.85 -11.79
CA ARG A 93 -17.07 -1.23 -11.83
C ARG A 93 -17.78 -1.33 -10.50
N GLY A 94 -18.47 -0.27 -10.07
CA GLY A 94 -19.21 -0.23 -8.80
C GLY A 94 -18.60 0.71 -7.77
N ALA A 95 -18.72 0.35 -6.50
CA ALA A 95 -18.15 1.09 -5.38
C ALA A 95 -17.63 0.14 -4.29
N TRP A 96 -16.80 0.65 -3.39
CA TRP A 96 -16.39 -0.02 -2.17
C TRP A 96 -17.01 0.68 -0.96
N GLY A 97 -17.63 -0.10 -0.08
CA GLY A 97 -18.20 0.41 1.17
C GLY A 97 -17.19 0.38 2.30
N THR A 98 -17.21 1.42 3.14
CA THR A 98 -16.51 1.46 4.42
C THR A 98 -17.45 2.08 5.47
N PRO A 99 -17.06 2.08 6.76
CA PRO A 99 -17.76 2.85 7.80
C PRO A 99 -17.89 4.35 7.51
N LEU A 100 -17.06 4.91 6.62
CA LEU A 100 -17.08 6.33 6.26
C LEU A 100 -18.00 6.64 5.06
N GLY A 101 -18.62 5.62 4.47
CA GLY A 101 -19.44 5.72 3.27
C GLY A 101 -18.85 4.94 2.09
N MET A 102 -19.32 5.25 0.89
CA MET A 102 -18.86 4.60 -0.34
C MET A 102 -17.72 5.38 -1.00
N ILE A 103 -16.80 4.67 -1.64
CA ILE A 103 -15.88 5.22 -2.63
C ILE A 103 -16.19 4.62 -3.99
N GLU A 104 -16.37 5.49 -4.98
CA GLU A 104 -16.76 5.12 -6.33
C GLU A 104 -15.55 4.61 -7.12
N ILE A 105 -15.74 3.58 -7.94
CA ILE A 105 -14.70 3.15 -8.87
C ILE A 105 -14.57 4.17 -9.99
N ASP A 106 -13.34 4.48 -10.39
CA ASP A 106 -13.06 5.20 -11.63
C ASP A 106 -13.21 4.24 -12.83
N GLU A 107 -14.47 3.94 -13.18
CA GLU A 107 -14.78 2.96 -14.22
C GLU A 107 -14.15 3.30 -15.59
N PRO A 108 -14.14 4.58 -16.04
CA PRO A 108 -13.43 4.95 -17.27
C PRO A 108 -11.94 4.62 -17.24
N LEU A 109 -11.23 4.95 -16.14
CA LEU A 109 -9.82 4.64 -16.01
C LEU A 109 -9.57 3.13 -15.89
N ALA A 110 -10.39 2.41 -15.12
CA ALA A 110 -10.29 0.96 -14.99
C ALA A 110 -10.50 0.24 -16.33
N ALA A 111 -11.48 0.67 -17.13
CA ALA A 111 -11.71 0.13 -18.47
C ALA A 111 -10.51 0.36 -19.39
N ARG A 112 -9.91 1.55 -19.34
CA ARG A 112 -8.71 1.88 -20.11
C ARG A 112 -7.49 1.04 -19.70
N ILE A 113 -7.30 0.84 -18.40
CA ILE A 113 -6.23 -0.02 -17.86
C ILE A 113 -6.38 -1.46 -18.39
N ILE A 114 -7.60 -2.00 -18.38
CA ILE A 114 -7.87 -3.34 -18.90
C ILE A 114 -7.53 -3.42 -20.40
N GLU A 115 -7.99 -2.45 -21.19
CA GLU A 115 -7.73 -2.38 -22.63
C GLU A 115 -6.23 -2.32 -22.94
N GLU A 116 -5.47 -1.46 -22.25
CA GLU A 116 -4.02 -1.34 -22.46
C GLU A 116 -3.21 -2.52 -21.91
N SER A 117 -3.78 -3.32 -21.01
CA SER A 117 -3.08 -4.43 -20.37
C SER A 117 -2.84 -5.64 -21.27
N ASP A 118 -3.49 -5.71 -22.44
CA ASP A 118 -3.41 -6.85 -23.36
C ASP A 118 -3.60 -8.20 -22.65
N GLY A 119 -4.56 -8.25 -21.71
CA GLY A 119 -4.91 -9.45 -20.95
C GLY A 119 -4.08 -9.69 -19.68
N LEU A 120 -3.10 -8.83 -19.36
CA LEU A 120 -2.34 -8.91 -18.09
C LEU A 120 -3.20 -8.57 -16.85
N ILE A 121 -4.23 -7.74 -17.02
CA ILE A 121 -5.13 -7.30 -15.94
C ILE A 121 -6.56 -7.64 -16.34
N ARG A 122 -7.27 -8.39 -15.48
CA ARG A 122 -8.67 -8.79 -15.72
C ARG A 122 -9.62 -8.16 -14.71
N ASP A 123 -10.84 -7.84 -15.16
CA ASP A 123 -11.95 -7.48 -14.25
C ASP A 123 -12.42 -8.74 -13.52
N ASP A 124 -12.06 -8.85 -12.24
CA ASP A 124 -12.42 -9.99 -11.40
C ASP A 124 -12.78 -9.49 -9.99
N ARG A 125 -14.08 -9.26 -9.78
CA ARG A 125 -14.62 -8.83 -8.48
C ARG A 125 -14.50 -9.90 -7.41
N GLY A 126 -14.53 -11.18 -7.80
CA GLY A 126 -14.45 -12.31 -6.88
C GLY A 126 -13.10 -12.36 -6.18
N ALA A 127 -12.06 -12.00 -6.92
CA ALA A 127 -10.69 -11.90 -6.42
C ALA A 127 -10.58 -10.93 -5.22
N HIS A 128 -11.35 -9.84 -5.19
CA HIS A 128 -11.34 -8.86 -4.09
C HIS A 128 -12.29 -9.21 -2.92
N SER A 129 -13.16 -10.21 -3.08
CA SER A 129 -14.32 -10.41 -2.19
C SER A 129 -14.00 -10.75 -0.74
N ALA A 130 -12.84 -11.36 -0.50
CA ALA A 130 -12.36 -11.73 0.83
C ALA A 130 -10.93 -11.20 1.12
N GLU A 131 -10.39 -10.39 0.22
CA GLU A 131 -9.06 -9.79 0.37
C GLU A 131 -9.15 -8.48 1.18
N HIS A 132 -8.17 -8.22 2.03
CA HIS A 132 -8.19 -7.08 2.95
C HIS A 132 -7.10 -6.04 2.66
N SER A 133 -6.04 -6.39 1.94
CA SER A 133 -4.87 -5.52 1.72
C SER A 133 -5.25 -4.10 1.29
N ILE A 134 -6.11 -4.00 0.26
CA ILE A 134 -6.62 -2.71 -0.23
C ILE A 134 -7.65 -2.10 0.73
N GLU A 135 -8.56 -2.91 1.28
CA GLU A 135 -9.70 -2.43 2.09
C GLU A 135 -9.24 -1.58 3.28
N VAL A 136 -8.19 -2.01 3.98
CA VAL A 136 -7.68 -1.37 5.19
C VAL A 136 -7.18 0.06 4.92
N GLU A 137 -6.81 0.36 3.67
CA GLU A 137 -6.29 1.65 3.24
C GLU A 137 -7.39 2.60 2.73
N VAL A 138 -8.53 2.07 2.29
CA VAL A 138 -9.62 2.87 1.69
C VAL A 138 -10.14 3.98 2.62
N PRO A 139 -10.35 3.76 3.94
CA PRO A 139 -10.81 4.85 4.79
C PRO A 139 -9.82 6.02 4.86
N PHE A 140 -8.51 5.77 4.79
CA PHE A 140 -7.51 6.85 4.74
C PHE A 140 -7.64 7.68 3.46
N VAL A 141 -7.88 7.03 2.32
CA VAL A 141 -8.15 7.70 1.04
C VAL A 141 -9.41 8.56 1.13
N GLN A 142 -10.52 8.01 1.62
CA GLN A 142 -11.78 8.75 1.78
C GLN A 142 -11.64 9.95 2.72
N HIS A 143 -10.82 9.83 3.76
CA HIS A 143 -10.55 10.92 4.68
C HIS A 143 -9.71 12.04 4.04
N ALA A 144 -8.61 11.67 3.39
CA ALA A 144 -7.68 12.65 2.81
C ALA A 144 -8.23 13.32 1.55
N TRP A 145 -8.96 12.56 0.73
CA TRP A 145 -9.47 12.97 -0.58
C TRP A 145 -10.93 12.51 -0.77
N PRO A 146 -11.91 13.22 -0.16
CA PRO A 146 -13.31 12.79 -0.15
C PRO A 146 -13.98 12.64 -1.51
N GLU A 147 -13.47 13.33 -2.53
CA GLU A 147 -13.98 13.30 -3.91
C GLU A 147 -13.20 12.31 -4.80
N ALA A 148 -12.14 11.67 -4.29
CA ALA A 148 -11.34 10.76 -5.08
C ALA A 148 -12.08 9.46 -5.39
N ARG A 149 -11.86 8.95 -6.60
CA ARG A 149 -12.34 7.65 -7.06
C ARG A 149 -11.25 6.60 -6.87
N LEU A 150 -11.63 5.33 -6.79
CA LEU A 150 -10.72 4.21 -6.56
C LEU A 150 -10.51 3.36 -7.82
N VAL A 151 -9.29 2.89 -8.02
CA VAL A 151 -8.99 1.75 -8.91
C VAL A 151 -8.17 0.72 -8.13
N PRO A 152 -8.82 -0.33 -7.58
CA PRO A 152 -8.14 -1.34 -6.78
C PRO A 152 -7.65 -2.48 -7.68
N ILE A 153 -6.36 -2.79 -7.63
CA ILE A 153 -5.72 -3.80 -8.47
C ILE A 153 -4.93 -4.75 -7.59
N MET A 154 -5.30 -6.01 -7.55
CA MET A 154 -4.51 -7.04 -6.90
C MET A 154 -3.38 -7.50 -7.82
N VAL A 155 -2.17 -7.60 -7.29
CA VAL A 155 -0.97 -7.92 -8.08
C VAL A 155 -0.22 -9.08 -7.47
N GLN A 156 -0.07 -10.15 -8.25
CA GLN A 156 0.72 -11.31 -7.87
C GLN A 156 2.21 -10.95 -7.73
N PRO A 157 2.94 -11.54 -6.77
CA PRO A 157 4.36 -11.29 -6.57
C PRO A 157 5.23 -12.07 -7.57
N ASP A 158 4.98 -11.90 -8.87
CA ASP A 158 5.72 -12.56 -9.96
C ASP A 158 6.40 -11.57 -10.91
N GLU A 159 7.11 -12.09 -11.91
CA GLU A 159 7.90 -11.30 -12.86
C GLU A 159 7.10 -10.26 -13.67
N ARG A 160 5.77 -10.41 -13.74
CA ARG A 160 4.89 -9.47 -14.46
C ARG A 160 4.53 -8.25 -13.64
N ALA A 161 4.75 -8.24 -12.32
CA ALA A 161 4.34 -7.14 -11.44
C ALA A 161 4.85 -5.76 -11.90
N THR A 162 6.13 -5.66 -12.28
CA THR A 162 6.69 -4.41 -12.81
C THR A 162 6.06 -4.02 -14.15
N THR A 163 5.77 -4.99 -15.02
CA THR A 163 5.09 -4.75 -16.29
C THR A 163 3.66 -4.25 -16.09
N ILE A 164 2.91 -4.85 -15.15
CA ILE A 164 1.57 -4.41 -14.75
C ILE A 164 1.62 -2.95 -14.29
N GLY A 165 2.56 -2.58 -13.41
CA GLY A 165 2.73 -1.21 -12.96
C GLY A 165 3.07 -0.24 -14.09
N LYS A 166 3.97 -0.61 -15.02
CA LYS A 166 4.27 0.18 -16.22
C LYS A 166 3.03 0.40 -17.08
N THR A 167 2.24 -0.64 -17.32
CA THR A 167 0.99 -0.55 -18.10
C THR A 167 0.00 0.41 -17.45
N VAL A 168 -0.25 0.27 -16.14
CA VAL A 168 -1.17 1.16 -15.41
C VAL A 168 -0.66 2.60 -15.44
N GLY A 169 0.63 2.83 -15.18
CA GLY A 169 1.22 4.16 -15.24
C GLY A 169 1.10 4.82 -16.62
N ARG A 170 1.29 4.05 -17.70
CA ARG A 170 1.12 4.52 -19.09
C ARG A 170 -0.34 4.85 -19.41
N ALA A 171 -1.28 4.02 -18.99
CA ALA A 171 -2.71 4.26 -19.16
C ALA A 171 -3.13 5.56 -18.48
N CYS A 172 -2.69 5.79 -17.25
CA CYS A 172 -2.93 7.03 -16.51
C CYS A 172 -2.28 8.25 -17.20
N ARG A 173 -1.03 8.13 -17.65
CA ARG A 173 -0.32 9.20 -18.35
C ARG A 173 -0.98 9.58 -19.68
N ALA A 174 -1.44 8.60 -20.44
CA ALA A 174 -2.03 8.81 -21.76
C ALA A 174 -3.28 9.70 -21.74
N VAL A 175 -3.98 9.73 -20.60
CA VAL A 175 -5.17 10.57 -20.39
C VAL A 175 -4.91 11.76 -19.45
N ASN A 176 -3.64 11.99 -19.07
CA ASN A 176 -3.25 13.00 -18.08
C ASN A 176 -4.06 12.92 -16.78
N ALA A 177 -4.29 11.70 -16.27
CA ALA A 177 -5.05 11.50 -15.03
C ALA A 177 -4.36 12.17 -13.84
N ASP A 178 -5.13 12.87 -13.00
CA ASP A 178 -4.65 13.33 -11.69
C ASP A 178 -4.74 12.17 -10.67
N VAL A 179 -3.69 11.34 -10.70
CA VAL A 179 -3.62 10.08 -9.97
C VAL A 179 -2.51 10.08 -8.91
N VAL A 180 -2.76 9.32 -7.84
CA VAL A 180 -1.75 8.84 -6.88
C VAL A 180 -1.77 7.31 -6.88
N PHE A 181 -0.60 6.69 -6.86
CA PHE A 181 -0.45 5.23 -6.74
C PHE A 181 -0.10 4.84 -5.30
N LEU A 182 -0.84 3.94 -4.70
CA LEU A 182 -0.52 3.35 -3.40
C LEU A 182 -0.21 1.87 -3.56
N GLY A 183 0.79 1.37 -2.85
CA GLY A 183 1.15 -0.05 -2.79
C GLY A 183 0.98 -0.58 -1.37
N SER A 184 0.22 -1.65 -1.26
CA SER A 184 -0.18 -2.23 0.02
C SER A 184 0.71 -3.40 0.42
N THR A 185 1.48 -3.25 1.50
CA THR A 185 2.35 -4.32 2.01
C THR A 185 2.71 -4.16 3.48
N ASP A 186 2.63 -5.25 4.23
CA ASP A 186 3.45 -5.43 5.44
C ASP A 186 4.82 -6.01 5.04
N LEU A 187 5.83 -5.89 5.92
CA LEU A 187 7.18 -6.43 5.71
C LEU A 187 7.34 -7.81 6.35
N THR A 188 8.46 -8.10 7.02
CA THR A 188 8.73 -9.44 7.55
C THR A 188 7.70 -9.83 8.61
N HIS A 189 7.01 -10.95 8.41
CA HIS A 189 6.22 -11.63 9.42
C HIS A 189 7.13 -12.63 10.16
N TYR A 190 7.78 -12.17 11.22
CA TYR A 190 8.78 -12.95 11.96
C TYR A 190 8.18 -13.58 13.20
N GLY A 191 8.54 -14.84 13.46
CA GLY A 191 8.26 -15.52 14.71
C GLY A 191 7.63 -16.91 14.54
N PRO A 192 7.49 -17.66 15.65
CA PRO A 192 6.97 -19.02 15.62
C PRO A 192 5.58 -19.13 14.99
N SER A 193 4.71 -18.15 15.20
CA SER A 193 3.34 -18.16 14.68
C SER A 193 3.29 -18.03 13.15
N TYR A 194 4.33 -17.46 12.55
CA TYR A 194 4.50 -17.32 11.11
C TYR A 194 5.38 -18.41 10.49
N GLY A 195 5.96 -19.30 11.32
CA GLY A 195 6.89 -20.34 10.86
C GLY A 195 8.20 -19.79 10.29
N PHE A 196 8.57 -18.55 10.63
CA PHE A 196 9.74 -17.86 10.08
C PHE A 196 10.65 -17.36 11.20
N THR A 197 11.68 -18.15 11.53
CA THR A 197 12.63 -17.87 12.62
C THR A 197 14.09 -18.21 12.23
N PRO A 198 14.60 -17.74 11.08
CA PRO A 198 15.94 -18.10 10.60
C PRO A 198 17.06 -17.72 11.57
N GLU A 199 16.84 -16.73 12.44
CA GLU A 199 17.81 -16.27 13.45
C GLU A 199 17.33 -16.57 14.88
N GLY A 200 16.54 -17.63 15.04
CA GLY A 200 16.03 -18.08 16.34
C GLY A 200 14.83 -17.28 16.86
N ILE A 201 14.41 -17.57 18.09
CA ILE A 201 13.23 -16.99 18.72
C ILE A 201 13.65 -15.90 19.72
N GLY A 202 12.83 -14.86 19.83
CA GLY A 202 13.01 -13.79 20.79
C GLY A 202 13.68 -12.56 20.19
N ARG A 203 14.16 -11.69 21.08
CA ARG A 203 14.53 -10.31 20.74
C ARG A 203 15.59 -10.20 19.64
N GLU A 204 16.59 -11.07 19.61
CA GLU A 204 17.65 -11.03 18.59
C GLU A 204 17.09 -11.31 17.19
N GLY A 205 16.21 -12.32 17.07
CA GLY A 205 15.51 -12.63 15.83
C GLY A 205 14.60 -11.49 15.36
N LEU A 206 13.86 -10.87 16.28
CA LEU A 206 13.04 -9.69 15.98
C LEU A 206 13.88 -8.49 15.54
N GLU A 207 15.02 -8.25 16.19
CA GLU A 207 15.95 -7.19 15.80
C GLU A 207 16.57 -7.46 14.42
N TRP A 208 16.89 -8.72 14.10
CA TRP A 208 17.36 -9.10 12.76
C TRP A 208 16.27 -8.89 11.69
N ALA A 209 15.04 -9.33 11.95
CA ALA A 209 13.92 -9.18 11.02
C ALA A 209 13.77 -7.72 10.61
N ARG A 210 13.81 -6.82 11.59
CA ARG A 210 13.73 -5.37 11.38
C ARG A 210 15.00 -4.81 10.72
N ARG A 211 16.18 -5.03 11.29
CA ARG A 211 17.39 -4.29 10.89
C ARG A 211 18.07 -4.86 9.64
N VAL A 212 17.80 -6.12 9.34
CA VAL A 212 18.40 -6.83 8.20
C VAL A 212 17.32 -7.16 7.18
N ASN A 213 16.32 -7.96 7.54
CA ASN A 213 15.40 -8.53 6.55
C ASN A 213 14.47 -7.48 5.90
N ASP A 214 13.80 -6.66 6.71
CA ASP A 214 13.00 -5.52 6.25
C ASP A 214 13.86 -4.50 5.52
N ARG A 215 15.08 -4.25 6.02
CA ARG A 215 15.97 -3.22 5.46
C ARG A 215 16.36 -3.54 4.02
N ARG A 216 16.55 -4.81 3.67
CA ARG A 216 16.81 -5.24 2.28
C ARG A 216 15.69 -4.80 1.34
N MET A 217 14.43 -5.02 1.72
CA MET A 217 13.27 -4.59 0.94
C MET A 217 13.18 -3.07 0.86
N ILE A 218 13.37 -2.37 1.99
CA ILE A 218 13.35 -0.91 2.05
C ILE A 218 14.44 -0.29 1.17
N ASP A 219 15.65 -0.85 1.16
CA ASP A 219 16.75 -0.35 0.34
C ASP A 219 16.45 -0.49 -1.15
N LEU A 220 15.80 -1.57 -1.59
CA LEU A 220 15.34 -1.70 -2.98
C LEU A 220 14.28 -0.65 -3.34
N MET A 221 13.33 -0.37 -2.43
CA MET A 221 12.35 0.68 -2.61
C MET A 221 13.01 2.06 -2.73
N LEU A 222 13.95 2.37 -1.84
CA LEU A 222 14.68 3.65 -1.82
C LEU A 222 15.58 3.82 -3.05
N ALA A 223 16.15 2.73 -3.56
CA ALA A 223 16.96 2.74 -4.77
C ALA A 223 16.13 2.65 -6.07
N LEU A 224 14.79 2.65 -5.99
CA LEU A 224 13.87 2.53 -7.13
C LEU A 224 14.09 1.27 -7.99
N ARG A 225 14.57 0.18 -7.38
CA ARG A 225 14.93 -1.10 -8.03
C ARG A 225 13.72 -2.04 -8.14
N ALA A 226 12.68 -1.60 -8.85
CA ALA A 226 11.39 -2.30 -8.94
C ALA A 226 11.51 -3.74 -9.46
N ASP A 227 12.39 -4.00 -10.44
CA ASP A 227 12.55 -5.32 -11.08
C ASP A 227 13.15 -6.40 -10.14
N GLU A 228 13.65 -6.02 -8.96
CA GLU A 228 14.28 -6.94 -8.00
C GLU A 228 13.39 -7.28 -6.79
N ILE A 229 12.31 -6.54 -6.60
CA ILE A 229 11.43 -6.62 -5.43
C ILE A 229 10.84 -8.03 -5.26
N THR A 230 10.28 -8.60 -6.33
CA THR A 230 9.61 -9.90 -6.25
C THR A 230 10.61 -11.02 -6.01
N HIS A 231 11.78 -10.97 -6.65
CA HIS A 231 12.85 -11.93 -6.42
C HIS A 231 13.37 -11.90 -4.98
N GLU A 232 13.59 -10.71 -4.42
CA GLU A 232 14.02 -10.53 -3.03
C GLU A 232 12.97 -11.11 -2.06
N ALA A 233 11.68 -10.80 -2.25
CA ALA A 233 10.62 -11.31 -1.38
C ALA A 233 10.48 -12.84 -1.44
N MET A 234 10.65 -13.44 -2.63
CA MET A 234 10.64 -14.89 -2.78
C MET A 234 11.78 -15.59 -2.02
N GLN A 235 12.93 -14.94 -1.89
CA GLN A 235 14.10 -15.50 -1.21
C GLN A 235 14.11 -15.24 0.30
N HIS A 236 13.56 -14.10 0.72
CA HIS A 236 13.76 -13.57 2.07
C HIS A 236 12.47 -13.38 2.87
N HIS A 237 11.29 -13.61 2.26
CA HIS A 237 9.99 -13.55 2.93
C HIS A 237 9.76 -12.24 3.71
N ASN A 238 10.24 -11.11 3.15
CA ASN A 238 10.29 -9.80 3.79
C ASN A 238 9.23 -8.81 3.31
N ALA A 239 8.26 -9.25 2.49
CA ALA A 239 7.08 -8.47 2.12
C ALA A 239 5.92 -9.38 1.67
N CYS A 240 4.73 -9.20 2.23
CA CYS A 240 3.52 -9.92 1.78
C CYS A 240 2.97 -9.37 0.45
N GLY A 241 3.21 -8.08 0.16
CA GLY A 241 2.73 -7.36 -1.02
C GLY A 241 3.81 -7.04 -2.04
N ALA A 242 4.80 -7.93 -2.25
CA ALA A 242 5.92 -7.64 -3.16
C ALA A 242 5.49 -7.29 -4.59
N GLY A 243 4.43 -7.92 -5.11
CA GLY A 243 3.84 -7.55 -6.40
C GLY A 243 3.28 -6.13 -6.40
N ALA A 244 2.61 -5.73 -5.33
CA ALA A 244 2.09 -4.37 -5.16
C ALA A 244 3.21 -3.33 -5.06
N ILE A 245 4.30 -3.63 -4.35
CA ILE A 245 5.48 -2.76 -4.27
C ILE A 245 6.06 -2.52 -5.68
N ALA A 246 6.36 -3.60 -6.40
CA ALA A 246 6.95 -3.55 -7.74
C ALA A 246 6.06 -2.76 -8.71
N ALA A 247 4.75 -3.04 -8.73
CA ALA A 247 3.80 -2.34 -9.57
C ALA A 247 3.71 -0.85 -9.23
N THR A 248 3.66 -0.50 -7.94
CA THR A 248 3.58 0.90 -7.49
C THR A 248 4.80 1.70 -7.93
N MET A 249 5.99 1.16 -7.68
CA MET A 249 7.26 1.80 -8.09
C MET A 249 7.31 2.03 -9.60
N ALA A 250 6.89 1.02 -10.37
CA ALA A 250 6.90 1.08 -11.82
C ALA A 250 5.88 2.10 -12.36
N ALA A 251 4.67 2.15 -11.81
CA ALA A 251 3.65 3.13 -12.15
C ALA A 251 4.09 4.56 -11.81
N CYS A 252 4.68 4.76 -10.63
CA CYS A 252 5.24 6.05 -10.21
C CYS A 252 6.35 6.54 -11.17
N ARG A 253 7.23 5.65 -11.63
CA ARG A 253 8.29 5.98 -12.60
C ARG A 253 7.72 6.42 -13.95
N GLU A 254 6.62 5.84 -14.42
CA GLU A 254 5.95 6.30 -15.64
C GLU A 254 5.37 7.73 -15.51
N LEU A 255 5.12 8.21 -14.28
CA LEU A 255 4.77 9.61 -13.98
C LEU A 255 5.96 10.48 -13.56
N GLY A 256 7.18 9.98 -13.73
CA GLY A 256 8.42 10.73 -13.56
C GLY A 256 9.04 10.65 -12.16
N ALA A 257 8.65 9.70 -11.31
CA ALA A 257 9.31 9.52 -10.02
C ALA A 257 10.81 9.24 -10.20
N THR A 258 11.64 10.06 -9.55
CA THR A 258 13.11 9.98 -9.52
C THR A 258 13.64 9.82 -8.10
N ARG A 259 12.75 9.92 -7.11
CA ARG A 259 13.08 9.94 -5.68
C ARG A 259 12.17 9.02 -4.88
N ALA A 260 12.72 8.44 -3.83
CA ALA A 260 12.00 7.70 -2.80
C ALA A 260 12.47 8.17 -1.41
N ASP A 261 11.53 8.40 -0.50
CA ASP A 261 11.81 8.82 0.87
C ASP A 261 11.14 7.86 1.86
N LEU A 262 11.91 7.32 2.81
CA LEU A 262 11.39 6.53 3.92
C LEU A 262 10.88 7.50 4.99
N LEU A 263 9.58 7.46 5.28
CA LEU A 263 8.97 8.28 6.32
C LEU A 263 9.10 7.64 7.70
N THR A 264 8.78 6.36 7.80
CA THR A 264 8.78 5.60 9.06
C THR A 264 9.08 4.14 8.78
N HIS A 265 9.81 3.50 9.69
CA HIS A 265 9.95 2.04 9.78
C HIS A 265 9.85 1.61 11.24
N THR A 266 8.93 0.70 11.54
CA THR A 266 8.65 0.17 12.87
C THR A 266 8.19 -1.27 12.79
N THR A 267 8.02 -1.95 13.92
CA THR A 267 7.37 -3.26 13.99
C THR A 267 6.14 -3.26 14.89
N SER A 268 5.30 -4.29 14.79
CA SER A 268 4.19 -4.50 15.74
C SER A 268 4.69 -4.63 17.19
N PHE A 269 5.87 -5.21 17.41
CA PHE A 269 6.49 -5.26 18.73
C PHE A 269 6.79 -3.85 19.27
N GLU A 270 7.43 -2.99 18.47
CA GLU A 270 7.74 -1.61 18.88
C GLU A 270 6.48 -0.77 19.17
N VAL A 271 5.38 -1.04 18.47
CA VAL A 271 4.10 -0.33 18.62
C VAL A 271 3.29 -0.85 19.82
N LEU A 272 3.24 -2.17 20.01
CA LEU A 272 2.38 -2.81 21.01
C LEU A 272 3.05 -2.96 22.38
N PHE A 273 4.37 -3.16 22.43
CA PHE A 273 5.09 -3.36 23.69
C PHE A 273 4.89 -2.22 24.70
N PRO A 274 4.97 -0.92 24.33
CA PRO A 274 4.71 0.17 25.28
C PRO A 274 3.28 0.21 25.83
N ARG A 275 2.32 -0.39 25.12
CA ARG A 275 0.90 -0.41 25.51
C ARG A 275 0.58 -1.59 26.42
N PHE A 276 1.07 -2.77 26.07
CA PHE A 276 0.67 -4.02 26.73
C PHE A 276 1.73 -4.59 27.66
N HIS A 277 3.00 -4.15 27.55
CA HIS A 277 4.14 -4.61 28.35
C HIS A 277 4.32 -6.15 28.35
N GLN A 278 3.92 -6.80 27.26
CA GLN A 278 4.04 -8.25 27.10
C GLN A 278 5.26 -8.57 26.21
N PRO A 279 6.11 -9.52 26.61
CA PRO A 279 7.12 -10.05 25.70
C PRO A 279 6.43 -10.68 24.50
N MET A 280 7.00 -10.47 23.31
CA MET A 280 6.50 -11.05 22.07
C MET A 280 7.64 -11.81 21.40
N ASP A 281 7.33 -12.99 20.90
CA ASP A 281 8.23 -13.79 20.06
C ASP A 281 7.90 -13.63 18.57
N ASP A 282 6.80 -12.94 18.27
CA ASP A 282 6.30 -12.64 16.94
C ASP A 282 6.26 -11.12 16.71
N ALA A 283 6.65 -10.67 15.52
CA ALA A 283 6.43 -9.30 15.08
C ALA A 283 6.24 -9.21 13.56
N VAL A 284 5.55 -8.16 13.13
CA VAL A 284 5.43 -7.80 11.72
C VAL A 284 6.08 -6.44 11.50
N GLY A 285 6.90 -6.32 10.45
CA GLY A 285 7.53 -5.05 10.05
C GLY A 285 6.59 -4.16 9.24
N TYR A 286 6.71 -2.84 9.43
CA TYR A 286 5.90 -1.83 8.74
C TYR A 286 6.77 -0.68 8.27
N ALA A 287 6.67 -0.31 6.99
CA ALA A 287 7.37 0.86 6.44
C ALA A 287 6.43 1.73 5.61
N GLY A 288 6.62 3.04 5.73
CA GLY A 288 5.96 4.05 4.89
C GLY A 288 6.99 4.69 3.98
N VAL A 289 6.83 4.52 2.66
CA VAL A 289 7.74 5.10 1.65
C VAL A 289 6.94 5.97 0.70
N VAL A 290 7.46 7.13 0.31
CA VAL A 290 6.84 8.00 -0.69
C VAL A 290 7.74 8.13 -1.90
N PHE A 291 7.14 8.00 -3.09
CA PHE A 291 7.81 8.22 -4.37
C PHE A 291 7.44 9.59 -4.93
N SER A 292 8.45 10.35 -5.32
CA SER A 292 8.29 11.72 -5.79
C SER A 292 9.06 11.97 -7.07
N LYS A 293 8.59 12.93 -7.85
CA LYS A 293 9.35 13.58 -8.91
C LYS A 293 9.85 14.94 -8.44
N ASP A 294 10.90 15.44 -9.06
CA ASP A 294 11.36 16.80 -8.79
C ASP A 294 10.34 17.81 -9.34
N GLY A 295 9.94 18.75 -8.51
CA GLY A 295 9.17 19.91 -8.92
C GLY A 295 10.04 20.84 -9.74
N VAL A 296 9.49 21.39 -10.81
CA VAL A 296 10.14 22.49 -11.52
C VAL A 296 10.15 23.67 -10.56
N THR A 297 11.33 24.06 -10.05
CA THR A 297 11.50 25.37 -9.44
C THR A 297 11.16 26.41 -10.52
N PRO A 298 10.15 27.27 -10.32
CA PRO A 298 9.99 28.42 -11.19
C PRO A 298 11.26 29.27 -11.06
N ASP A 299 11.93 29.51 -12.18
CA ASP A 299 12.99 30.52 -12.29
C ASP A 299 12.45 31.92 -11.92
#